data_AF-A0A5K1JZR2-F1
#
_entry.id   AF-A0A5K1JZR2-F1
#
_cell.length_a   1.000
_cell.length_b   1.000
_cell.length_c   1.000
_cell.angle_alpha   90.00
_cell.angle_beta   90.00
_cell.angle_gamma   90.00
#
_symmetry.space_group_name_H-M   'P 1'
#
loop_
_entity.id
_entity.type
_entity.pdbx_description
1 polymer ?
#
loop_
_entity_poly.entity_id
_entity_poly.type
_entity_poly.pdbx_seq_one_letter_code
_entity_poly.pdbx_strand_id
1 'polypeptide(L)'
;MWLVHLRRLALLLALAATAATRGAASGVQSVASYAPYSVSCPSDNLIRDVRTARDLHPDEVSYVRSRQGIAKGALKDWLESVGDKVYDGEISKDGGMPSIALALSGGNFRAALFNAAALEAFDSRNATSVSKRLG
;
A
#
# COMPACT_ATOMS: atom_id res chain seq x y z
N MET A 1 -32.78 -35.12 -33.24
CA MET A 1 -32.40 -33.88 -32.53
C MET A 1 -32.32 -33.98 -30.99
N TRP A 2 -32.48 -35.15 -30.36
CA TRP A 2 -32.39 -35.30 -28.90
C TRP A 2 -31.03 -35.84 -28.38
N LEU A 3 -30.25 -36.49 -29.24
CA LEU A 3 -28.95 -37.10 -28.89
C LEU A 3 -27.78 -36.09 -28.81
N VAL A 4 -27.92 -34.90 -29.42
CA VAL A 4 -26.87 -33.86 -29.39
C VAL A 4 -26.92 -33.06 -28.08
N HIS A 5 -28.11 -32.97 -27.44
CA HIS A 5 -28.27 -32.27 -26.17
C HIS A 5 -27.76 -33.07 -24.97
N LEU A 6 -27.87 -34.41 -24.97
CA LEU A 6 -27.30 -35.24 -23.89
C LEU A 6 -25.76 -35.23 -23.87
N ARG A 7 -25.10 -35.18 -25.04
CA ARG A 7 -23.64 -35.06 -25.13
C ARG A 7 -23.13 -33.70 -24.66
N ARG A 8 -23.91 -32.63 -24.81
CA ARG A 8 -23.57 -31.29 -24.32
C ARG A 8 -23.74 -31.15 -22.81
N LEU A 9 -24.72 -31.84 -22.20
CA LEU A 9 -24.85 -31.89 -20.74
C LEU A 9 -23.74 -32.70 -20.05
N ALA A 10 -23.30 -33.81 -20.65
CA ALA A 10 -22.22 -34.63 -20.09
C ALA A 10 -20.85 -33.93 -20.12
N LEU A 11 -20.61 -33.04 -21.10
CA LEU A 11 -19.36 -32.29 -21.20
C LEU A 11 -19.30 -31.09 -20.23
N LEU A 12 -20.45 -30.55 -19.83
CA LEU A 12 -20.52 -29.43 -18.86
C LEU A 12 -20.38 -29.89 -17.40
N LEU A 13 -20.53 -31.19 -17.12
CA LEU A 13 -20.33 -31.74 -15.76
C LEU A 13 -18.87 -32.13 -15.46
N ALA A 14 -17.96 -32.11 -16.45
CA ALA A 14 -16.59 -32.59 -16.31
C ALA A 14 -15.51 -31.47 -16.23
N LEU A 15 -15.88 -30.19 -16.34
CA LEU A 15 -14.93 -29.07 -16.31
C LEU A 15 -14.88 -28.30 -14.96
N ALA A 16 -15.55 -28.81 -13.93
CA ALA A 16 -15.61 -28.15 -12.62
C ALA A 16 -14.67 -28.77 -11.55
N ALA A 17 -13.67 -29.57 -11.95
CA ALA A 17 -12.87 -30.36 -11.02
C ALA A 17 -11.35 -30.25 -11.23
N THR A 18 -10.81 -29.04 -11.37
CA THR A 18 -9.39 -28.76 -11.03
C THR A 18 -9.24 -27.34 -10.50
N ALA A 19 -9.94 -27.00 -9.42
CA ALA A 19 -9.48 -25.95 -8.53
C ALA A 19 -8.36 -26.56 -7.67
N ALA A 20 -7.13 -26.52 -8.18
CA ALA A 20 -5.96 -26.76 -7.34
C ALA A 20 -5.93 -25.66 -6.28
N THR A 21 -6.43 -25.96 -5.09
CA THR A 21 -6.19 -25.17 -3.90
C THR A 21 -4.68 -25.20 -3.65
N ARG A 22 -3.96 -24.21 -4.19
CA ARG A 22 -2.68 -23.79 -3.59
C ARG A 22 -3.04 -23.26 -2.21
N GLY A 23 -3.09 -24.17 -1.24
CA GLY A 23 -3.02 -23.81 0.15
C GLY A 23 -1.66 -23.15 0.35
N ALA A 24 -1.61 -21.82 0.28
CA ALA A 24 -0.66 -21.12 1.11
C ALA A 24 -0.99 -21.57 2.53
N ALA A 25 -0.05 -22.24 3.19
CA ALA A 25 -0.13 -22.44 4.63
C ALA A 25 0.01 -21.05 5.28
N SER A 26 -1.06 -20.27 5.23
CA SER A 26 -1.24 -19.12 6.11
C SER A 26 -1.47 -19.74 7.48
N GLY A 27 -0.39 -19.97 8.22
CA GLY A 27 -0.46 -20.34 9.61
C GLY A 27 -1.37 -19.33 10.31
N VAL A 28 -2.54 -19.79 10.73
CA VAL A 28 -3.44 -19.03 11.58
C VAL A 28 -2.65 -18.66 12.82
N GLN A 29 -2.23 -17.39 12.94
CA GLN A 29 -1.70 -16.87 14.19
C GLN A 29 -2.87 -16.71 15.17
N SER A 30 -3.30 -17.81 15.78
CA SER A 30 -3.81 -17.70 17.14
C SER A 30 -2.59 -17.52 18.03
N VAL A 31 -2.36 -16.32 18.57
CA VAL A 31 -1.29 -16.10 19.53
C VAL A 31 -1.72 -16.73 20.86
N ALA A 32 -1.68 -18.06 20.92
CA ALA A 32 -1.94 -18.82 22.15
C ALA A 32 -0.83 -18.55 23.19
N SER A 33 0.36 -18.12 22.72
CA SER A 33 1.50 -17.73 23.54
C SER A 33 2.48 -16.88 22.72
N TYR A 34 3.16 -15.93 23.36
CA TYR A 34 4.30 -15.18 22.77
C TYR A 34 5.59 -16.03 22.73
N ALA A 35 5.57 -17.24 23.31
CA ALA A 35 6.71 -18.13 23.27
C ALA A 35 6.98 -18.60 21.83
N PRO A 36 8.25 -18.59 21.37
CA PRO A 36 8.60 -19.11 20.06
C PRO A 36 8.34 -20.62 19.99
N TYR A 37 8.06 -21.11 18.78
CA TYR A 37 7.91 -22.53 18.48
C TYR A 37 8.78 -22.93 17.29
N SER A 38 9.14 -24.21 17.23
CA SER A 38 10.00 -24.73 16.15
C SER A 38 9.23 -24.83 14.83
N VAL A 39 9.83 -24.31 13.77
CA VAL A 39 9.35 -24.43 12.38
C VAL A 39 10.51 -24.88 11.49
N SER A 40 10.20 -25.54 10.38
CA SER A 40 11.18 -25.81 9.34
C SER A 40 11.62 -24.50 8.69
N CYS A 41 12.93 -24.33 8.49
CA CYS A 41 13.45 -23.18 7.77
C CYS A 41 12.92 -23.18 6.31
N PRO A 42 12.45 -22.04 5.79
CA PRO A 42 12.10 -21.92 4.39
C PRO A 42 13.31 -22.22 3.48
N SER A 43 13.06 -22.84 2.33
CA SER A 43 14.09 -23.07 1.30
C SER A 43 14.41 -21.81 0.47
N ASP A 44 13.50 -20.84 0.48
CA ASP A 44 13.65 -19.60 -0.27
C ASP A 44 14.55 -18.61 0.46
N ASN A 45 15.21 -17.73 -0.31
CA ASN A 45 16.04 -16.69 0.27
C ASN A 45 15.17 -15.60 0.90
N LEU A 46 15.36 -15.38 2.21
CA LEU A 46 14.62 -14.38 2.99
C LEU A 46 15.20 -12.96 2.86
N ILE A 47 16.38 -12.81 2.25
CA ILE A 47 17.10 -11.55 2.13
C ILE A 47 17.29 -11.20 0.64
N ARG A 48 17.13 -9.91 0.31
CA ARG A 48 17.49 -9.39 -1.01
C ARG A 48 18.96 -9.01 -1.04
N ASP A 49 19.73 -9.51 -2.01
CA ASP A 49 21.12 -9.10 -2.19
C ASP A 49 21.18 -7.71 -2.83
N VAL A 50 21.65 -6.72 -2.07
CA VAL A 50 21.79 -5.32 -2.50
C VAL A 50 22.76 -5.11 -3.67
N ARG A 51 23.64 -6.07 -3.95
CA ARG A 51 24.55 -6.00 -5.12
C ARG A 51 23.80 -6.20 -6.43
N THR A 52 22.77 -7.04 -6.42
CA THR A 52 21.99 -7.43 -7.60
C THR A 52 20.61 -6.77 -7.66
N ALA A 53 20.01 -6.49 -6.51
CA ALA A 53 18.71 -5.86 -6.38
C ALA A 53 18.85 -4.39 -5.95
N ARG A 54 19.14 -3.50 -6.91
CA ARG A 54 19.30 -2.06 -6.69
C ARG A 54 18.00 -1.27 -6.78
N ASP A 55 16.97 -1.85 -7.39
CA ASP A 55 15.67 -1.24 -7.55
C ASP A 55 14.73 -1.57 -6.38
N LEU A 56 13.69 -0.75 -6.24
CA LEU A 56 12.61 -0.97 -5.28
C LEU A 56 11.98 -2.37 -5.44
N HIS A 57 11.51 -2.93 -4.33
CA HIS A 57 10.75 -4.17 -4.38
C HIS A 57 9.49 -3.98 -5.26
N PRO A 58 9.06 -4.98 -6.06
CA PRO A 58 7.83 -4.86 -6.86
C PRO A 58 6.60 -4.43 -6.03
N ASP A 59 6.49 -4.91 -4.80
CA ASP A 59 5.41 -4.51 -3.89
C ASP A 59 5.53 -3.04 -3.45
N GLU A 60 6.74 -2.54 -3.25
CA GLU A 60 6.97 -1.13 -2.94
C GLU A 60 6.69 -0.24 -4.16
N VAL A 61 7.05 -0.69 -5.36
CA VAL A 61 6.68 -0.02 -6.62
C VAL A 61 5.16 0.04 -6.75
N SER A 62 4.45 -1.05 -6.43
CA SER A 62 2.98 -1.09 -6.42
C SER A 62 2.39 -0.11 -5.40
N TYR A 63 2.94 -0.10 -4.17
CA TYR A 63 2.56 0.83 -3.13
C TYR A 63 2.74 2.28 -3.56
N VAL A 64 3.93 2.66 -4.04
CA VAL A 64 4.24 4.02 -4.51
C VAL A 64 3.27 4.46 -5.60
N ARG A 65 3.04 3.62 -6.62
CA ARG A 65 2.09 3.92 -7.70
C ARG A 65 0.67 4.15 -7.17
N SER A 66 0.20 3.32 -6.24
CA SER A 66 -1.13 3.48 -5.66
C SER A 66 -1.25 4.76 -4.82
N ARG A 67 -0.19 5.11 -4.07
CA ARG A 67 -0.17 6.31 -3.23
C ARG A 67 0.00 7.61 -4.00
N GLN A 68 0.71 7.60 -5.13
CA GLN A 68 0.90 8.78 -5.98
C GLN A 68 -0.44 9.38 -6.44
N GLY A 69 -1.45 8.55 -6.75
CA GLY A 69 -2.78 9.04 -7.11
C GLY A 69 -3.46 9.80 -5.97
N ILE A 70 -3.38 9.27 -4.75
CA ILE A 70 -3.92 9.90 -3.54
C ILE A 70 -3.17 11.21 -3.22
N ALA A 71 -1.84 11.15 -3.27
CA ALA A 71 -0.98 12.31 -2.97
C ALA A 71 -1.18 13.44 -3.97
N LYS A 72 -1.41 13.13 -5.26
CA LYS A 72 -1.70 14.14 -6.29
C LYS A 72 -2.99 14.91 -6.00
N GLY A 73 -4.06 14.21 -5.63
CA GLY A 73 -5.33 14.84 -5.25
C GLY A 73 -5.15 15.72 -4.02
N ALA A 74 -4.61 15.16 -2.94
CA ALA A 74 -4.42 15.89 -1.69
C ALA A 74 -3.50 17.12 -1.84
N LEU A 75 -2.41 17.01 -2.62
CA LEU A 75 -1.50 18.14 -2.84
C LEU A 75 -2.18 19.25 -3.66
N LYS A 76 -3.01 18.89 -4.65
CA LYS A 76 -3.79 19.86 -5.42
C LYS A 76 -4.75 20.63 -4.50
N ASP A 77 -5.55 19.89 -3.74
CA ASP A 77 -6.56 20.49 -2.86
C ASP A 77 -5.90 21.41 -1.82
N TRP A 78 -4.75 21.00 -1.27
CA TRP A 78 -3.98 21.83 -0.35
C TRP A 78 -3.42 23.10 -1.02
N LEU A 79 -2.81 22.99 -2.20
CA LEU A 79 -2.26 24.13 -2.95
C LEU A 79 -3.34 25.16 -3.31
N GLU A 80 -4.53 24.70 -3.68
CA GLU A 80 -5.70 25.56 -3.89
C GLU A 80 -6.13 26.26 -2.59
N SER A 81 -6.11 25.54 -1.47
CA SER A 81 -6.54 26.07 -0.15
C SER A 81 -5.64 27.18 0.39
N VAL A 82 -4.33 27.13 0.10
CA VAL A 82 -3.35 28.14 0.53
C VAL A 82 -3.37 29.39 -0.34
N GLY A 83 -4.06 29.35 -1.49
CA GLY A 83 -4.15 30.48 -2.42
C GLY A 83 -2.81 30.82 -3.05
N ASP A 84 -2.03 29.79 -3.38
CA ASP A 84 -0.70 29.94 -3.95
C ASP A 84 -0.79 30.68 -5.31
N LYS A 85 0.04 31.71 -5.49
CA LYS A 85 0.04 32.55 -6.71
C LYS A 85 0.86 31.96 -7.85
N VAL A 86 1.63 30.92 -7.57
CA VAL A 86 2.53 30.21 -8.49
C VAL A 86 1.85 28.95 -9.02
N TYR A 87 0.99 28.32 -8.23
CA TYR A 87 0.22 27.14 -8.64
C TYR A 87 -0.83 27.52 -9.70
N ASP A 88 -0.68 26.94 -10.89
CA ASP A 88 -1.51 27.22 -12.06
C ASP A 88 -2.63 26.18 -12.27
N GLY A 89 -2.86 25.31 -11.27
CA GLY A 89 -3.84 24.23 -11.33
C GLY A 89 -3.29 22.89 -11.82
N GLU A 90 -2.01 22.81 -12.23
CA GLU A 90 -1.39 21.58 -12.72
C GLU A 90 -0.08 21.22 -11.99
N ILE A 91 -0.08 20.13 -11.24
CA ILE A 91 1.10 19.69 -10.46
C ILE A 91 2.19 19.04 -11.35
N SER A 92 1.88 18.66 -12.59
CA SER A 92 2.70 17.73 -13.37
C SER A 92 2.97 18.16 -14.82
N LYS A 93 2.93 19.46 -15.12
CA LYS A 93 3.11 19.98 -16.49
C LYS A 93 4.36 19.44 -17.21
N ASP A 94 5.46 19.25 -16.48
CA ASP A 94 6.77 18.90 -17.04
C ASP A 94 7.27 17.49 -16.68
N GLY A 95 6.35 16.55 -16.38
CA GLY A 95 6.70 15.11 -16.42
C GLY A 95 6.99 14.43 -15.09
N GLY A 96 6.57 14.96 -13.94
CA GLY A 96 6.62 14.23 -12.68
C GLY A 96 5.80 14.84 -11.54
N MET A 97 5.17 13.98 -10.73
CA MET A 97 4.60 14.37 -9.45
C MET A 97 5.75 14.48 -8.42
N PRO A 98 5.84 15.56 -7.62
CA PRO A 98 6.84 15.63 -6.56
C PRO A 98 6.64 14.51 -5.53
N SER A 99 7.73 13.87 -5.15
CA SER A 99 7.76 12.93 -4.03
C SER A 99 8.01 13.68 -2.73
N ILE A 100 7.05 13.64 -1.81
CA ILE A 100 7.15 14.27 -0.49
C ILE A 100 7.43 13.19 0.55
N ALA A 101 8.38 13.46 1.43
CA ALA A 101 8.74 12.58 2.54
C ALA A 101 8.69 13.34 3.86
N LEU A 102 8.26 12.65 4.92
CA LEU A 102 8.31 13.15 6.29
C LEU A 102 9.47 12.44 7.01
N ALA A 103 10.45 13.22 7.45
CA ALA A 103 11.56 12.73 8.25
C ALA A 103 11.36 13.16 9.70
N LEU A 104 11.23 12.19 10.60
CA LEU A 104 10.90 12.40 12.00
C LEU A 104 12.08 11.93 12.87
N SER A 105 12.54 12.79 13.79
CA SER A 105 13.69 12.48 14.63
C SER A 105 13.35 11.46 15.72
N GLY A 106 14.36 10.72 16.17
CA GLY A 106 14.29 9.89 17.36
C GLY A 106 14.49 10.70 18.65
N GLY A 107 14.15 10.09 19.80
CA GLY A 107 14.30 10.75 21.10
C GLY A 107 13.27 10.30 22.14
N ASN A 108 12.95 9.00 22.14
CA ASN A 108 11.97 8.38 23.03
C ASN A 108 10.60 9.10 23.02
N PHE A 109 9.82 9.03 24.11
CA PHE A 109 8.47 9.59 24.19
C PHE A 109 8.40 11.09 23.87
N ARG A 110 9.42 11.87 24.19
CA ARG A 110 9.44 13.30 23.86
C ARG A 110 9.39 13.51 22.35
N ALA A 111 10.26 12.83 21.61
CA ALA A 111 10.24 12.90 20.15
C ALA A 111 8.96 12.28 19.58
N ALA A 112 8.50 11.15 20.13
CA ALA A 112 7.28 10.50 19.66
C ALA A 112 6.04 11.41 19.78
N LEU A 113 5.84 12.06 20.93
CA LEU A 113 4.72 12.97 21.14
C LEU A 113 4.83 14.22 20.24
N PHE A 114 6.03 14.77 20.08
CA PHE A 114 6.25 15.89 19.18
C PHE A 114 5.95 15.53 17.71
N ASN A 115 6.46 14.37 17.26
CA ASN A 115 6.22 13.87 15.92
C ASN A 115 4.73 13.57 15.67
N ALA A 116 4.03 13.03 16.66
CA ALA A 116 2.58 12.81 16.59
C ALA A 116 1.80 14.12 16.41
N ALA A 117 2.15 15.16 17.19
CA ALA A 117 1.55 16.48 17.03
C ALA A 117 1.87 17.11 15.67
N ALA A 118 3.08 16.91 15.13
CA ALA A 118 3.44 17.37 13.79
C ALA A 118 2.64 16.64 12.70
N LEU A 119 2.43 15.33 12.83
CA LEU A 119 1.58 14.58 11.90
C LEU A 119 0.12 15.01 11.97
N GLU A 120 -0.40 15.26 13.18
CA GLU A 120 -1.76 15.78 13.39
C GLU A 120 -1.95 17.15 12.74
N ALA A 121 -0.90 17.99 12.76
CA ALA A 121 -0.92 19.28 12.09
C ALA A 121 -1.03 19.16 10.57
N PHE A 122 -0.56 18.08 9.94
CA PHE A 122 -0.69 17.84 8.50
C PHE A 122 -1.87 16.93 8.12
N ASP A 123 -2.77 16.62 9.06
CA ASP A 123 -3.87 15.70 8.82
C ASP A 123 -5.14 16.41 8.36
N SER A 124 -5.52 16.17 7.09
CA SER A 124 -6.79 16.62 6.50
C SER A 124 -8.05 16.20 7.26
N ARG A 125 -7.97 15.18 8.13
CA ARG A 125 -9.09 14.74 8.98
C ARG A 125 -9.32 15.65 10.17
N ASN A 126 -8.34 16.48 10.53
CA ASN A 126 -8.44 17.43 11.63
C ASN A 126 -8.96 18.78 11.12
N ALA A 127 -10.20 19.11 11.47
CA ALA A 127 -10.82 20.39 11.09
C ALA A 127 -10.04 21.64 11.55
N THR A 128 -9.34 21.54 12.69
CA THR A 128 -8.47 22.62 13.16
C THR A 128 -7.26 22.78 12.24
N SER A 129 -6.62 21.68 11.85
CA SER A 129 -5.51 21.71 10.89
C SER A 129 -5.94 22.31 9.54
N VAL A 130 -7.06 21.85 8.98
CA VAL A 130 -7.64 22.36 7.73
C VAL A 130 -7.97 23.85 7.85
N SER A 131 -8.54 24.31 8.98
CA SER A 131 -8.82 25.74 9.21
C SER A 131 -7.56 26.62 9.21
N LYS A 132 -6.40 26.03 9.49
CA LYS A 132 -5.09 26.69 9.44
C LYS A 132 -4.34 26.43 8.13
N ARG A 133 -4.96 25.73 7.17
CA ARG A 133 -4.40 25.35 5.86
C ARG A 133 -3.11 24.53 5.97
N LEU A 134 -3.04 23.67 7.00
CA LEU A 134 -1.90 22.78 7.21
C LEU A 134 -2.19 21.35 6.72
N GLY A 135 -3.44 20.91 6.80
CA GLY A 135 -3.92 19.59 6.38
C GLY A 135 -5.01 19.68 5.32
#